data_AF-A0A3B3UPX9-F1
#
_entry.id   AF-A0A3B3UPX9-F1
#
_cell.length_a   1.000
_cell.length_b   1.000
_cell.length_c   1.000
_cell.angle_alpha   90.00
_cell.angle_beta   90.00
_cell.angle_gamma   90.00
#
_symmetry.space_group_name_H-M   'P 1'
#
loop_
_entity.id
_entity.type
_entity.pdbx_description
1 polymer ?
#
loop_
_entity_poly.entity_id
_entity_poly.type
_entity_poly.pdbx_seq_one_letter_code
_entity_poly.pdbx_strand_id
1 'polypeptide(L)'
;MSEDSLPLQELSCQKRFGIKRKSLGSESTPTDLVLLRSPRPKQPWPACLGKENQEGRFVLARRSRRRRRSGSGVSWDHLPDELLLRICGCLPLPDLLRVSAVCRRWRRLALDESLWVSVDLEGLTQTGPALRLVLRTGVQRLRCPRAFVEELDLSEPGRLQLVDLDLSGSVVSPSALRSVVCRCSRLRRLSLEALPLSDDVLSCLAQNPDLLQLNLGGCSGFSAAALAAMLDSCRRLEQLNISWCSFSRNHVQNLVETLSPSVTHLNLSGYRDSLALDDVKVLVDRCPDLQTLDLSDSTLLTADSFLVLKRLKKLLHLSLSRCYHIHLAALCDLGKAIPSLRFLDVFGLVQDGQLAALQDDSPRLAINARPFSAVARPTPAGAAQPDRTMWGRGCRLKVRF
;
A
#
# COMPACT_ATOMS: atom_id res chain seq x y z
N MET A 1 -57.31 33.08 -37.79
CA MET A 1 -58.51 32.24 -38.01
C MET A 1 -58.08 30.78 -37.93
N SER A 2 -58.26 30.05 -36.85
CA SER A 2 -59.00 30.23 -35.58
C SER A 2 -58.35 29.22 -34.61
N GLU A 3 -57.79 29.63 -33.47
CA GLU A 3 -58.41 29.74 -32.13
C GLU A 3 -59.26 28.55 -31.69
N ASP A 4 -58.74 27.77 -30.74
CA ASP A 4 -59.23 27.63 -29.35
C ASP A 4 -58.48 26.47 -28.66
N SER A 5 -58.27 26.32 -27.34
CA SER A 5 -58.23 27.13 -26.10
C SER A 5 -58.10 26.06 -24.98
N LEU A 6 -57.15 26.19 -24.04
CA LEU A 6 -56.90 25.26 -22.91
C LEU A 6 -58.03 25.29 -21.85
N PRO A 7 -58.08 24.41 -20.81
CA PRO A 7 -57.30 24.68 -19.59
C PRO A 7 -56.79 23.46 -18.78
N LEU A 8 -55.88 23.81 -17.86
CA LEU A 8 -55.22 23.04 -16.80
C LEU A 8 -56.18 22.34 -15.81
N GLN A 9 -55.74 21.21 -15.24
CA GLN A 9 -56.08 20.85 -13.87
C GLN A 9 -54.97 20.03 -13.19
N GLU A 10 -54.27 20.66 -12.25
CA GLU A 10 -53.50 20.00 -11.19
C GLU A 10 -54.44 19.23 -10.27
N LEU A 11 -54.11 17.99 -9.90
CA LEU A 11 -54.59 17.39 -8.66
C LEU A 11 -53.57 16.38 -8.12
N SER A 12 -53.16 16.67 -6.88
CA SER A 12 -52.32 15.90 -5.96
C SER A 12 -52.80 14.47 -5.69
N CYS A 13 -51.89 13.53 -5.43
CA CYS A 13 -52.19 12.38 -4.57
C CYS A 13 -50.95 11.87 -3.81
N GLN A 14 -50.94 12.08 -2.49
CA GLN A 14 -50.09 11.40 -1.53
C GLN A 14 -50.64 10.01 -1.20
N LYS A 15 -49.71 9.06 -0.92
CA LYS A 15 -49.86 7.88 -0.03
C LYS A 15 -50.76 6.75 -0.58
N ARG A 16 -50.40 5.46 -0.60
CA ARG A 16 -49.84 4.62 0.48
C ARG A 16 -49.58 3.17 0.01
N PHE A 17 -48.61 2.55 0.68
CA PHE A 17 -48.37 1.12 0.95
C PHE A 17 -48.14 0.10 -0.18
N GLY A 18 -46.93 -0.46 -0.17
CA GLY A 18 -46.61 -1.75 -0.78
C GLY A 18 -45.22 -2.24 -0.38
N ILE A 19 -45.03 -2.65 0.88
CA ILE A 19 -43.82 -3.40 1.29
C ILE A 19 -43.89 -4.77 0.62
N LYS A 20 -43.28 -4.91 -0.55
CA LYS A 20 -42.93 -6.24 -1.10
C LYS A 20 -41.63 -6.69 -0.44
N ARG A 21 -41.76 -7.70 0.44
CA ARG A 21 -40.66 -8.60 0.83
C ARG A 21 -39.98 -9.08 -0.45
N LYS A 22 -38.72 -8.69 -0.68
CA LYS A 22 -37.85 -9.42 -1.60
C LYS A 22 -37.21 -10.58 -0.85
N SER A 23 -37.30 -11.73 -1.50
CA SER A 23 -36.85 -13.04 -1.08
C SER A 23 -35.34 -13.12 -0.88
N LEU A 24 -34.96 -14.08 -0.05
CA LEU A 24 -33.59 -14.56 0.13
C LEU A 24 -32.94 -14.89 -1.23
N GLY A 25 -31.66 -14.51 -1.38
CA GLY A 25 -30.83 -14.99 -2.49
C GLY A 25 -29.78 -14.05 -3.06
N SER A 26 -29.57 -12.82 -2.55
CA SER A 26 -28.41 -12.02 -2.99
C SER A 26 -27.24 -12.27 -2.05
N GLU A 27 -26.24 -13.01 -2.51
CA GLU A 27 -24.92 -13.02 -1.88
C GLU A 27 -24.43 -11.57 -1.78
N SER A 28 -24.39 -11.04 -0.55
CA SER A 28 -23.85 -9.70 -0.33
C SER A 28 -22.36 -9.74 -0.66
N THR A 29 -21.92 -8.86 -1.54
CA THR A 29 -20.49 -8.75 -1.87
C THR A 29 -19.72 -8.36 -0.59
N PRO A 30 -18.42 -8.69 -0.47
CA PRO A 30 -17.61 -8.22 0.66
C PRO A 30 -17.70 -6.70 0.84
N THR A 31 -17.85 -5.97 -0.26
CA THR A 31 -18.11 -4.53 -0.31
C THR A 31 -19.40 -4.15 0.44
N ASP A 32 -20.51 -4.84 0.19
CA ASP A 32 -21.78 -4.58 0.87
C ASP A 32 -21.70 -4.83 2.38
N LEU A 33 -20.96 -5.86 2.79
CA LEU A 33 -20.75 -6.20 4.21
C LEU A 33 -19.94 -5.14 4.95
N VAL A 34 -19.00 -4.48 4.27
CA VAL A 34 -18.25 -3.34 4.81
C VAL A 34 -19.14 -2.08 4.86
N LEU A 35 -19.89 -1.79 3.80
CA LEU A 35 -20.73 -0.59 3.70
C LEU A 35 -21.92 -0.58 4.67
N LEU A 36 -22.51 -1.74 4.97
CA LEU A 36 -23.60 -1.89 5.96
C LEU A 36 -23.19 -1.55 7.40
N ARG A 37 -21.90 -1.24 7.64
CA ARG A 37 -21.33 -1.02 8.97
C ARG A 37 -20.99 0.44 9.29
N SER A 38 -21.21 1.36 8.36
CA SER A 38 -21.24 2.80 8.66
C SER A 38 -22.44 3.11 9.57
N PRO A 39 -22.30 3.95 10.62
CA PRO A 39 -23.42 4.26 11.50
C PRO A 39 -24.53 4.92 10.69
N ARG A 40 -25.72 4.30 10.65
CA ARG A 40 -26.91 4.94 10.09
C ARG A 40 -27.20 6.21 10.90
N PRO A 41 -27.51 7.36 10.27
CA PRO A 41 -28.00 8.51 11.01
C PRO A 41 -29.23 8.07 11.80
N LYS A 42 -29.24 8.35 13.10
CA LYS A 42 -30.41 8.11 13.95
C LYS A 42 -31.55 8.94 13.39
N GLN A 43 -32.53 8.27 12.77
CA GLN A 43 -33.79 8.91 12.44
C GLN A 43 -34.44 9.37 13.76
N PRO A 44 -34.81 10.65 13.90
CA PRO A 44 -35.55 11.11 15.07
C PRO A 44 -36.86 10.32 15.13
N TRP A 45 -37.15 9.70 16.27
CA TRP A 45 -38.47 9.13 16.49
C TRP A 45 -39.49 10.27 16.54
N PRO A 46 -40.66 10.15 15.87
CA PRO A 46 -41.71 11.13 16.04
C PRO A 46 -42.16 11.13 17.51
N ALA A 47 -42.12 12.31 18.13
CA ALA A 47 -42.56 12.53 19.49
C ALA A 47 -44.02 12.08 19.64
N CYS A 48 -44.26 11.04 20.44
CA CYS A 48 -45.60 10.74 20.91
C CYS A 48 -45.99 11.82 21.94
N LEU A 49 -47.05 12.56 21.62
CA LEU A 49 -47.75 13.45 22.55
C LEU A 49 -48.02 12.73 23.88
N GLY A 50 -47.38 13.21 24.94
CA GLY A 50 -47.59 12.73 26.29
C GLY A 50 -48.91 13.24 26.86
N LYS A 51 -49.71 12.33 27.43
CA LYS A 51 -50.64 12.71 28.51
C LYS A 51 -49.83 12.77 29.80
N GLU A 52 -49.92 13.91 30.47
CA GLU A 52 -49.39 14.16 31.80
C GLU A 52 -49.90 13.10 32.78
N ASN A 53 -49.00 12.53 33.57
CA ASN A 53 -49.33 11.97 34.88
C ASN A 53 -48.24 12.42 35.85
N GLN A 54 -48.69 13.19 36.83
CA GLN A 54 -47.92 13.74 37.93
C GLN A 54 -47.45 12.62 38.89
N GLU A 55 -46.32 12.90 39.55
CA GLU A 55 -45.80 12.23 40.74
C GLU A 55 -45.46 10.73 40.61
N GLY A 56 -44.23 10.46 40.18
CA GLY A 56 -43.63 9.14 40.28
C GLY A 56 -42.15 9.17 39.93
N ARG A 57 -41.29 8.94 40.92
CA ARG A 57 -39.84 8.75 40.84
C ARG A 57 -39.45 8.01 39.54
N PHE A 58 -38.76 8.68 38.60
CA PHE A 58 -38.21 8.03 37.41
C PHE A 58 -37.12 7.04 37.83
N VAL A 59 -37.48 5.76 37.99
CA VAL A 59 -36.52 4.67 38.11
C VAL A 59 -36.29 4.13 36.71
N LEU A 60 -35.06 4.26 36.19
CA LEU A 60 -34.59 3.46 35.07
C LEU A 60 -34.52 2.00 35.54
N ALA A 61 -35.66 1.31 35.52
CA ALA A 61 -35.70 -0.13 35.69
C ALA A 61 -34.92 -0.72 34.51
N ARG A 62 -33.66 -1.11 34.76
CA ARG A 62 -32.93 -2.02 33.86
C ARG A 62 -33.86 -3.20 33.66
N ARG A 63 -34.43 -3.37 32.45
CA ARG A 63 -35.11 -4.61 32.08
C ARG A 63 -34.11 -5.72 32.35
N SER A 64 -34.33 -6.48 33.43
CA SER A 64 -33.70 -7.76 33.65
C SER A 64 -33.81 -8.51 32.32
N ARG A 65 -32.66 -8.90 31.75
CA ARG A 65 -32.65 -9.74 30.56
C ARG A 65 -33.58 -10.90 30.88
N ARG A 66 -34.74 -10.98 30.19
CA ARG A 66 -35.59 -12.17 30.22
C ARG A 66 -34.65 -13.34 30.06
N ARG A 67 -34.45 -14.11 31.13
CA ARG A 67 -33.72 -15.37 31.10
C ARG A 67 -34.44 -16.17 30.03
N ARG A 68 -33.85 -16.28 28.83
CA ARG A 68 -34.39 -17.13 27.78
C ARG A 68 -34.53 -18.49 28.44
N ARG A 69 -35.77 -19.00 28.51
CA ARG A 69 -36.04 -20.36 28.96
C ARG A 69 -35.05 -21.27 28.24
N SER A 70 -34.30 -22.04 29.02
CA SER A 70 -33.36 -23.03 28.52
C SER A 70 -34.15 -24.04 27.69
N GLY A 71 -34.24 -23.83 26.39
CA GLY A 71 -34.56 -24.90 25.47
C GLY A 71 -33.45 -25.95 25.57
N SER A 72 -33.79 -27.22 25.41
CA SER A 72 -32.92 -28.39 25.47
C SER A 72 -31.85 -28.45 24.35
N GLY A 73 -31.16 -27.33 24.09
CA GLY A 73 -30.14 -27.20 23.07
C GLY A 73 -28.80 -26.73 23.65
N VAL A 74 -27.72 -27.09 22.96
CA VAL A 74 -26.36 -26.65 23.28
C VAL A 74 -26.26 -25.14 23.09
N SER A 75 -25.86 -24.41 24.14
CA SER A 75 -25.69 -22.95 24.09
C SER A 75 -24.22 -22.58 23.89
N TRP A 76 -23.92 -21.96 22.75
CA TRP A 76 -22.61 -21.40 22.41
C TRP A 76 -22.24 -20.16 23.24
N ASP A 77 -23.19 -19.59 24.00
CA ASP A 77 -22.93 -18.40 24.83
C ASP A 77 -21.98 -18.69 26.00
N HIS A 78 -21.77 -19.97 26.36
CA HIS A 78 -20.86 -20.38 27.44
C HIS A 78 -19.44 -20.67 26.94
N LEU A 79 -19.21 -20.70 25.63
CA LEU A 79 -17.89 -20.97 25.07
C LEU A 79 -16.92 -19.83 25.44
N PRO A 80 -15.71 -20.08 25.96
CA PRO A 80 -14.72 -19.04 26.25
C PRO A 80 -14.35 -18.17 25.04
N ASP A 81 -13.93 -16.92 25.30
CA ASP A 81 -13.58 -15.96 24.24
C ASP A 81 -12.40 -16.45 23.40
N GLU A 82 -11.45 -17.16 24.00
CA GLU A 82 -10.26 -17.72 23.34
C GLU A 82 -10.64 -18.78 22.30
N LEU A 83 -11.65 -19.61 22.60
CA LEU A 83 -12.14 -20.63 21.66
C LEU A 83 -12.95 -19.98 20.53
N LEU A 84 -13.74 -18.95 20.83
CA LEU A 84 -14.42 -18.16 19.81
C LEU A 84 -13.43 -17.43 18.90
N LEU A 85 -12.34 -16.89 19.44
CA LEU A 85 -11.26 -16.29 18.67
C LEU A 85 -10.57 -17.32 17.78
N ARG A 86 -10.34 -18.55 18.25
CA ARG A 86 -9.83 -19.64 17.40
C ARG A 86 -10.79 -19.99 16.26
N ILE A 87 -12.09 -20.04 16.53
CA ILE A 87 -13.11 -20.28 15.48
C ILE A 87 -13.09 -19.14 14.46
N CYS A 88 -13.14 -17.88 14.91
CA CYS A 88 -12.98 -16.70 14.04
C CYS A 88 -11.63 -16.69 13.31
N GLY A 89 -10.61 -17.29 13.93
CA GLY A 89 -9.28 -17.57 13.40
C GLY A 89 -9.31 -18.34 12.08
N CYS A 90 -10.26 -19.25 11.93
CA CYS A 90 -10.45 -20.10 10.75
C CYS A 90 -11.29 -19.46 9.64
N LEU A 91 -11.95 -18.33 9.90
CA LEU A 91 -12.87 -17.72 8.95
C LEU A 91 -12.15 -16.78 7.95
N PRO A 92 -12.52 -16.80 6.67
CA PRO A 92 -12.07 -15.79 5.70
C PRO A 92 -12.72 -14.43 6.01
N LEU A 93 -12.18 -13.36 5.42
CA LEU A 93 -12.62 -11.99 5.70
C LEU A 93 -14.14 -11.78 5.51
N PRO A 94 -14.80 -12.26 4.42
CA PRO A 94 -16.24 -12.06 4.27
C PRO A 94 -17.04 -12.70 5.40
N ASP A 95 -16.67 -13.91 5.81
CA ASP A 95 -17.36 -14.63 6.88
C ASP A 95 -17.07 -14.03 8.25
N LEU A 96 -15.84 -13.54 8.48
CA LEU A 96 -15.50 -12.80 9.68
C LEU A 96 -16.38 -11.54 9.85
N LEU A 97 -16.63 -10.84 8.75
CA LEU A 97 -17.54 -9.70 8.72
C LEU A 97 -19.00 -10.12 8.93
N ARG A 98 -19.44 -11.27 8.40
CA ARG A 98 -20.78 -11.83 8.65
C ARG A 98 -20.98 -12.20 10.13
N VAL A 99 -20.03 -12.89 10.76
CA VAL A 99 -20.16 -13.27 12.18
C VAL A 99 -20.14 -12.07 13.12
N SER A 100 -19.51 -10.97 12.73
CA SER A 100 -19.59 -9.70 13.48
C SER A 100 -21.03 -9.15 13.60
N ALA A 101 -21.97 -9.63 12.76
CA ALA A 101 -23.37 -9.26 12.78
C ALA A 101 -24.18 -9.94 13.89
N VAL A 102 -23.71 -11.07 14.41
CA VAL A 102 -24.53 -12.02 15.17
C VAL A 102 -24.97 -11.41 16.50
N CYS A 103 -24.02 -10.97 17.32
CA CYS A 103 -24.31 -10.27 18.56
C CYS A 103 -23.12 -9.38 19.00
N ARG A 104 -23.29 -8.58 20.07
CA ARG A 104 -22.25 -7.67 20.56
C ARG A 104 -20.94 -8.37 20.93
N ARG A 105 -21.02 -9.59 21.48
CA ARG A 105 -19.83 -10.38 21.87
C ARG A 105 -19.07 -10.83 20.63
N TRP A 106 -19.74 -11.43 19.66
CA TRP A 106 -19.14 -11.85 18.39
C TRP A 106 -18.60 -10.66 17.60
N ARG A 107 -19.26 -9.50 17.63
CA ARG A 107 -18.73 -8.27 17.03
C ARG A 107 -17.41 -7.84 17.65
N ARG A 108 -17.30 -7.86 18.98
CA ARG A 108 -16.06 -7.53 19.68
C ARG A 108 -14.93 -8.49 19.29
N LEU A 109 -15.20 -9.79 19.32
CA LEU A 109 -14.20 -10.82 19.02
C LEU A 109 -13.80 -10.87 17.54
N ALA A 110 -14.74 -10.65 16.62
CA ALA A 110 -14.46 -10.62 15.19
C ALA A 110 -13.57 -9.43 14.78
N LEU A 111 -13.56 -8.35 15.59
CA LEU A 111 -12.74 -7.15 15.39
C LEU A 111 -11.49 -7.14 16.31
N ASP A 112 -11.18 -8.27 16.94
CA ASP A 112 -10.01 -8.40 17.83
C ASP A 112 -8.70 -8.30 17.05
N GLU A 113 -7.72 -7.56 17.58
CA GLU A 113 -6.44 -7.27 16.91
C GLU A 113 -5.69 -8.54 16.48
N SER A 114 -5.81 -9.64 17.24
CA SER A 114 -5.16 -10.92 16.92
C SER A 114 -5.60 -11.50 15.56
N LEU A 115 -6.79 -11.12 15.09
CA LEU A 115 -7.31 -11.54 13.81
C LEU A 115 -6.80 -10.64 12.66
N TRP A 116 -6.59 -9.35 12.89
CA TRP A 116 -6.36 -8.39 11.80
C TRP A 116 -4.88 -8.10 11.51
N VAL A 117 -3.98 -9.01 11.90
CA VAL A 117 -2.51 -8.86 11.73
C VAL A 117 -2.11 -8.54 10.29
N SER A 118 -2.76 -9.15 9.30
CA SER A 118 -2.48 -8.89 7.89
C SER A 118 -3.71 -8.96 7.02
N VAL A 119 -3.91 -7.92 6.20
CA VAL A 119 -5.09 -7.72 5.37
C VAL A 119 -4.69 -7.36 3.95
N ASP A 120 -5.36 -7.96 2.98
CA ASP A 120 -5.28 -7.66 1.57
C ASP A 120 -6.63 -7.13 1.06
N LEU A 121 -6.61 -5.88 0.60
CA LEU A 121 -7.75 -5.14 0.09
C LEU A 121 -7.69 -4.92 -1.43
N GLU A 122 -6.71 -5.54 -2.11
CA GLU A 122 -6.61 -5.46 -3.57
C GLU A 122 -7.94 -5.89 -4.25
N GLY A 123 -8.37 -5.14 -5.26
CA GLY A 123 -9.58 -5.44 -6.04
C GLY A 123 -10.89 -4.92 -5.45
N LEU A 124 -10.87 -4.22 -4.29
CA LEU A 124 -12.07 -3.58 -3.76
C LEU A 124 -12.47 -2.33 -4.54
N THR A 125 -13.75 -2.25 -4.92
CA THR A 125 -14.32 -1.08 -5.61
C THR A 125 -14.53 0.12 -4.67
N GLN A 126 -14.91 -0.12 -3.41
CA GLN A 126 -15.14 0.93 -2.39
C GLN A 126 -14.09 0.84 -1.28
N THR A 127 -12.88 1.33 -1.57
CA THR A 127 -11.73 1.12 -0.69
C THR A 127 -11.75 2.01 0.56
N GLY A 128 -12.25 3.24 0.49
CA GLY A 128 -12.24 4.19 1.62
C GLY A 128 -12.86 3.65 2.93
N PRO A 129 -14.12 3.18 2.93
CA PRO A 129 -14.76 2.61 4.13
C PRO A 129 -14.07 1.35 4.64
N ALA A 130 -13.60 0.49 3.73
CA ALA A 130 -12.87 -0.73 4.09
C ALA A 130 -11.53 -0.40 4.76
N LEU A 131 -10.78 0.52 4.17
CA LEU A 131 -9.52 1.03 4.71
C LEU A 131 -9.73 1.64 6.10
N ARG A 132 -10.76 2.48 6.27
CA ARG A 132 -11.09 3.07 7.58
C ARG A 132 -11.37 2.00 8.65
N LEU A 133 -12.11 0.95 8.31
CA LEU A 133 -12.39 -0.15 9.22
C LEU A 133 -11.09 -0.89 9.59
N VAL A 134 -10.30 -1.27 8.60
CA VAL A 134 -9.07 -2.06 8.78
C VAL A 134 -8.00 -1.29 9.56
N LEU A 135 -7.86 0.01 9.36
CA LEU A 135 -6.93 0.83 10.14
C LEU A 135 -7.30 0.90 11.63
N ARG A 136 -8.59 0.71 11.98
CA ARG A 136 -9.07 0.69 13.37
C ARG A 136 -8.87 -0.65 14.07
N THR A 137 -8.53 -1.73 13.36
CA THR A 137 -8.37 -3.07 13.94
C THR A 137 -6.94 -3.38 14.40
N GLY A 138 -6.04 -2.40 14.42
CA GLY A 138 -4.63 -2.63 14.79
C GLY A 138 -3.83 -3.41 13.75
N VAL A 139 -4.21 -3.31 12.47
CA VAL A 139 -3.51 -4.00 11.37
C VAL A 139 -2.02 -3.66 11.35
N GLN A 140 -1.18 -4.67 11.13
CA GLN A 140 0.27 -4.50 11.03
C GLN A 140 0.75 -4.56 9.58
N ARG A 141 0.09 -5.36 8.73
CA ARG A 141 0.46 -5.50 7.31
C ARG A 141 -0.75 -5.27 6.43
N LEU A 142 -0.70 -4.23 5.62
CA LEU A 142 -1.82 -3.83 4.78
C LEU A 142 -1.37 -3.75 3.32
N ARG A 143 -1.95 -4.62 2.49
CA ARG A 143 -1.83 -4.58 1.03
C ARG A 143 -3.06 -3.91 0.45
N CYS A 144 -2.88 -2.79 -0.22
CA CYS A 144 -3.96 -2.00 -0.79
C CYS A 144 -3.49 -1.23 -2.05
N PRO A 145 -2.89 -1.89 -3.05
CA PRO A 145 -2.47 -1.24 -4.28
C PRO A 145 -3.68 -0.88 -5.15
N ARG A 146 -3.50 0.13 -6.03
CA ARG A 146 -4.51 0.57 -7.02
C ARG A 146 -5.87 0.92 -6.41
N ALA A 147 -5.86 1.42 -5.19
CA ALA A 147 -7.05 1.84 -4.47
C ALA A 147 -7.50 3.25 -4.87
N PHE A 148 -8.79 3.55 -4.75
CA PHE A 148 -9.31 4.91 -4.83
C PHE A 148 -9.79 5.36 -3.44
N VAL A 149 -9.16 6.41 -2.89
CA VAL A 149 -9.42 6.94 -1.54
C VAL A 149 -9.45 8.46 -1.60
N GLU A 150 -10.64 9.02 -1.81
CA GLU A 150 -10.84 10.47 -1.84
C GLU A 150 -10.86 11.07 -0.42
N GLU A 151 -11.64 10.47 0.48
CA GLU A 151 -11.76 10.93 1.87
C GLU A 151 -11.52 9.80 2.87
N LEU A 152 -10.63 10.07 3.82
CA LEU A 152 -10.33 9.16 4.93
C LEU A 152 -10.32 9.93 6.25
N ASP A 153 -11.48 10.04 6.89
CA ASP A 153 -11.55 10.54 8.26
C ASP A 153 -11.26 9.42 9.27
N LEU A 154 -10.10 9.53 9.91
CA LEU A 154 -9.75 8.73 11.08
C LEU A 154 -10.07 9.53 12.35
N SER A 155 -11.37 9.63 12.67
CA SER A 155 -11.93 10.49 13.72
C SER A 155 -11.29 10.35 15.13
N GLU A 156 -10.57 9.27 15.40
CA GLU A 156 -9.91 9.01 16.69
C GLU A 156 -8.41 9.25 16.60
N PRO A 157 -7.80 10.14 17.41
CA PRO A 157 -6.36 10.31 17.46
C PRO A 157 -5.70 9.08 18.10
N GLY A 158 -4.78 8.42 17.40
CA GLY A 158 -4.08 7.24 17.92
C GLY A 158 -3.02 6.72 16.96
N ARG A 159 -1.93 6.15 17.46
CA ARG A 159 -0.91 5.59 16.56
C ARG A 159 -1.43 4.33 15.86
N LEU A 160 -1.15 4.21 14.57
CA LEU A 160 -1.41 3.00 13.81
C LEU A 160 -0.30 1.98 14.10
N GLN A 161 -0.65 0.69 14.10
CA GLN A 161 0.30 -0.42 14.33
C GLN A 161 0.95 -0.93 13.04
N LEU A 162 0.84 -0.16 11.95
CA LEU A 162 1.35 -0.54 10.63
C LEU A 162 2.88 -0.69 10.65
N VAL A 163 3.31 -1.82 10.10
CA VAL A 163 4.71 -2.22 9.88
C VAL A 163 4.99 -2.33 8.39
N ASP A 164 4.06 -2.93 7.63
CA ASP A 164 4.15 -3.02 6.18
C ASP A 164 2.92 -2.39 5.53
N LEU A 165 3.11 -1.46 4.58
CA LEU A 165 2.03 -0.77 3.90
C LEU A 165 2.30 -0.64 2.40
N ASP A 166 1.41 -1.20 1.58
CA ASP A 166 1.42 -1.03 0.12
C ASP A 166 0.20 -0.23 -0.33
N LEU A 167 0.45 0.97 -0.86
CA LEU A 167 -0.53 1.84 -1.52
C LEU A 167 -0.14 2.13 -2.98
N SER A 168 0.74 1.33 -3.58
CA SER A 168 1.28 1.56 -4.93
C SER A 168 0.19 1.70 -5.99
N GLY A 169 0.36 2.68 -6.88
CA GLY A 169 -0.56 2.94 -8.00
C GLY A 169 -1.98 3.34 -7.59
N SER A 170 -2.20 3.72 -6.34
CA SER A 170 -3.50 4.19 -5.84
C SER A 170 -3.76 5.64 -6.24
N VAL A 171 -5.00 6.09 -6.10
CA VAL A 171 -5.39 7.50 -6.15
C VAL A 171 -5.86 7.85 -4.74
N VAL A 172 -4.99 8.48 -3.97
CA VAL A 172 -5.23 8.86 -2.57
C VAL A 172 -5.08 10.36 -2.44
N SER A 173 -6.07 11.04 -1.83
CA SER A 173 -5.94 12.47 -1.59
C SER A 173 -4.77 12.78 -0.64
N PRO A 174 -4.06 13.92 -0.80
CA PRO A 174 -2.93 14.27 0.07
C PRO A 174 -3.28 14.30 1.56
N SER A 175 -4.50 14.75 1.89
CA SER A 175 -5.00 14.77 3.27
C SER A 175 -5.22 13.36 3.81
N ALA A 176 -5.82 12.45 3.03
CA ALA A 176 -5.99 11.06 3.41
C ALA A 176 -4.64 10.36 3.60
N LEU A 177 -3.68 10.54 2.67
CA LEU A 177 -2.34 9.96 2.77
C LEU A 177 -1.62 10.45 4.04
N ARG A 178 -1.63 11.77 4.27
CA ARG A 178 -1.05 12.38 5.48
C ARG A 178 -1.69 11.82 6.75
N SER A 179 -3.01 11.64 6.77
CA SER A 179 -3.74 11.11 7.93
C SER A 179 -3.27 9.70 8.32
N VAL A 180 -2.86 8.88 7.35
CA VAL A 180 -2.33 7.52 7.60
C VAL A 180 -0.86 7.59 7.98
N VAL A 181 -0.03 8.21 7.14
CA VAL A 181 1.43 8.18 7.28
C VAL A 181 1.89 8.86 8.57
N CYS A 182 1.33 10.01 8.92
CA CYS A 182 1.72 10.74 10.13
C CYS A 182 1.29 10.06 11.44
N ARG A 183 0.49 8.98 11.37
CA ARG A 183 0.14 8.15 12.52
C ARG A 183 0.99 6.88 12.61
N CYS A 184 1.91 6.68 11.67
CA CYS A 184 2.79 5.53 11.61
C CYS A 184 4.20 5.88 12.10
N SER A 185 4.71 5.12 13.07
CA SER A 185 6.06 5.28 13.64
C SER A 185 6.81 3.94 13.77
N ARG A 186 6.32 2.92 13.07
CA ARG A 186 6.79 1.52 13.11
C ARG A 186 6.94 0.90 11.72
N LEU A 187 6.85 1.72 10.66
CA LEU A 187 6.97 1.23 9.29
C LEU A 187 8.37 0.66 9.06
N ARG A 188 8.40 -0.53 8.48
CA ARG A 188 9.60 -1.22 8.03
C ARG A 188 9.61 -1.37 6.51
N ARG A 189 8.45 -1.52 5.88
CA ARG A 189 8.32 -1.66 4.43
C ARG A 189 7.16 -0.83 3.93
N LEU A 190 7.43 0.07 2.98
CA LEU A 190 6.45 1.01 2.47
C LEU A 190 6.57 1.13 0.95
N SER A 191 5.43 1.10 0.27
CA SER A 191 5.35 1.52 -1.13
C SER A 191 4.25 2.56 -1.32
N LEU A 192 4.68 3.71 -1.85
CA LEU A 192 3.82 4.83 -2.26
C LEU A 192 4.00 5.11 -3.76
N GLU A 193 4.46 4.13 -4.53
CA GLU A 193 4.80 4.27 -5.96
C GLU A 193 3.66 4.94 -6.74
N ALA A 194 4.04 5.91 -7.58
CA ALA A 194 3.15 6.72 -8.42
C ALA A 194 2.12 7.57 -7.64
N LEU A 195 2.38 7.91 -6.38
CA LEU A 195 1.57 8.87 -5.61
C LEU A 195 2.17 10.29 -5.60
N PRO A 196 1.34 11.34 -5.68
CA PRO A 196 1.76 12.69 -5.33
C PRO A 196 1.98 12.78 -3.82
N LEU A 197 3.15 13.27 -3.41
CA LEU A 197 3.55 13.43 -2.02
C LEU A 197 3.71 14.92 -1.67
N SER A 198 4.24 15.19 -0.49
CA SER A 198 4.62 16.51 -0.02
C SER A 198 5.75 16.42 1.02
N ASP A 199 6.41 17.55 1.29
CA ASP A 199 7.43 17.66 2.34
C ASP A 199 6.91 17.24 3.72
N ASP A 200 5.63 17.52 4.01
CA ASP A 200 4.96 17.06 5.23
C ASP A 200 4.90 15.53 5.31
N VAL A 201 4.57 14.85 4.20
CA VAL A 201 4.52 13.38 4.15
C VAL A 201 5.92 12.82 4.39
N LEU A 202 6.95 13.37 3.75
CA LEU A 202 8.34 12.93 3.97
C LEU A 202 8.80 13.17 5.41
N SER A 203 8.43 14.30 6.01
CA SER A 203 8.70 14.60 7.41
C SER A 203 8.02 13.61 8.36
N CYS A 204 6.82 13.14 8.02
CA CYS A 204 6.15 12.06 8.74
C CYS A 204 6.85 10.70 8.52
N LEU A 205 7.34 10.41 7.32
CA LEU A 205 8.11 9.20 7.04
C LEU A 205 9.42 9.15 7.83
N ALA A 206 10.09 10.29 8.01
CA ALA A 206 11.30 10.43 8.82
C ALA A 206 11.12 9.94 10.28
N GLN A 207 9.89 9.86 10.79
CA GLN A 207 9.57 9.32 12.11
C GLN A 207 9.62 7.78 12.20
N ASN A 208 10.07 7.11 11.13
CA ASN A 208 10.20 5.65 11.04
C ASN A 208 11.68 5.24 10.88
N PRO A 209 12.51 5.35 11.93
CA PRO A 209 13.95 5.07 11.83
C PRO A 209 14.28 3.59 11.51
N ASP A 210 13.33 2.69 11.75
CA ASP A 210 13.44 1.26 11.44
C ASP A 210 12.98 0.89 10.01
N LEU A 211 12.77 1.88 9.14
CA LEU A 211 12.40 1.64 7.75
C LEU A 211 13.53 0.90 7.01
N LEU A 212 13.20 -0.25 6.41
CA LEU A 212 14.13 -1.14 5.71
C LEU A 212 13.95 -1.11 4.20
N GLN A 213 12.71 -1.02 3.71
CA GLN A 213 12.42 -0.96 2.29
C GLN A 213 11.44 0.15 1.97
N LEU A 214 11.80 1.01 1.03
CA LEU A 214 11.01 2.15 0.63
C LEU A 214 10.93 2.23 -0.89
N ASN A 215 9.71 2.24 -1.42
CA ASN A 215 9.44 2.45 -2.84
C ASN A 215 8.63 3.73 -3.05
N LEU A 216 9.31 4.74 -3.58
CA LEU A 216 8.81 6.05 -4.00
C LEU A 216 8.91 6.22 -5.52
N GLY A 217 9.01 5.14 -6.29
CA GLY A 217 9.13 5.23 -7.75
C GLY A 217 7.98 6.04 -8.36
N GLY A 218 8.27 6.95 -9.29
CA GLY A 218 7.27 7.80 -9.94
C GLY A 218 6.57 8.81 -9.03
N CYS A 219 7.02 8.99 -7.77
CA CYS A 219 6.46 10.01 -6.88
C CYS A 219 6.89 11.42 -7.28
N SER A 220 6.12 12.42 -6.85
CA SER A 220 6.40 13.84 -7.09
C SER A 220 5.92 14.71 -5.92
N GLY A 221 6.22 16.01 -5.95
CA GLY A 221 5.64 16.99 -5.01
C GLY A 221 6.44 17.25 -3.73
N PHE A 222 7.68 16.76 -3.63
CA PHE A 222 8.55 16.99 -2.47
C PHE A 222 9.91 17.55 -2.86
N SER A 223 10.53 18.30 -1.95
CA SER A 223 11.80 18.99 -2.13
C SER A 223 13.02 18.11 -1.82
N ALA A 224 14.17 18.50 -2.38
CA ALA A 224 15.45 17.85 -2.13
C ALA A 224 15.85 17.88 -0.65
N ALA A 225 15.48 18.95 0.08
CA ALA A 225 15.77 19.09 1.50
C ALA A 225 14.92 18.14 2.36
N ALA A 226 13.63 18.02 2.06
CA ALA A 226 12.75 17.07 2.75
C ALA A 226 13.17 15.61 2.49
N LEU A 227 13.60 15.30 1.26
CA LEU A 227 14.17 14.00 0.92
C LEU A 227 15.43 13.70 1.73
N ALA A 228 16.39 14.63 1.77
CA ALA A 228 17.61 14.48 2.56
C ALA A 228 17.28 14.24 4.04
N ALA A 229 16.45 15.09 4.65
CA ALA A 229 16.07 14.95 6.07
C ALA A 229 15.42 13.60 6.40
N MET A 230 14.60 13.06 5.49
CA MET A 230 13.99 11.75 5.64
C MET A 230 15.03 10.62 5.56
N LEU A 231 15.93 10.66 4.56
CA LEU A 231 17.01 9.67 4.41
C LEU A 231 18.00 9.72 5.58
N ASP A 232 18.26 10.91 6.13
CA ASP A 232 19.09 11.11 7.32
C ASP A 232 18.47 10.48 8.57
N SER A 233 17.15 10.39 8.64
CA SER A 233 16.47 9.75 9.76
C SER A 233 16.37 8.23 9.59
N CYS A 234 16.18 7.75 8.36
CA CYS A 234 15.98 6.32 8.05
C CYS A 234 17.30 5.57 7.83
N ARG A 235 18.18 5.55 8.85
CA ARG A 235 19.55 4.99 8.74
C ARG A 235 19.63 3.47 8.60
N ARG A 236 18.52 2.75 8.78
CA ARG A 236 18.45 1.28 8.57
C ARG A 236 17.98 0.87 7.19
N LEU A 237 17.80 1.83 6.27
CA LEU A 237 17.27 1.55 4.94
C LEU A 237 18.20 0.61 4.17
N GLU A 238 17.66 -0.50 3.68
CA GLU A 238 18.39 -1.53 2.92
C GLU A 238 18.02 -1.51 1.43
N GLN A 239 16.75 -1.22 1.12
CA GLN A 239 16.25 -1.14 -0.25
C GLN A 239 15.53 0.18 -0.50
N LEU A 240 15.97 0.91 -1.53
CA LEU A 240 15.34 2.15 -1.95
C LEU A 240 15.06 2.10 -3.45
N ASN A 241 13.79 2.23 -3.81
CA ASN A 241 13.39 2.57 -5.17
C ASN A 241 12.87 4.01 -5.17
N ILE A 242 13.52 4.87 -5.92
CA ILE A 242 13.14 6.28 -6.08
C ILE A 242 13.21 6.69 -7.55
N SER A 243 13.16 5.70 -8.45
CA SER A 243 13.22 5.87 -9.89
C SER A 243 12.09 6.73 -10.46
N TRP A 244 12.33 7.37 -11.60
CA TRP A 244 11.31 8.10 -12.37
C TRP A 244 10.55 9.19 -11.60
N CYS A 245 11.14 9.72 -10.52
CA CYS A 245 10.65 10.93 -9.88
C CYS A 245 11.02 12.17 -10.71
N SER A 246 10.19 13.21 -10.68
CA SER A 246 10.47 14.49 -11.37
C SER A 246 11.52 15.31 -10.60
N PHE A 247 12.75 14.81 -10.61
CA PHE A 247 13.87 15.34 -9.83
C PHE A 247 14.76 16.25 -10.66
N SER A 248 15.21 17.34 -10.05
CA SER A 248 16.31 18.16 -10.57
C SER A 248 17.67 17.58 -10.16
N ARG A 249 18.76 18.07 -10.77
CA ARG A 249 20.14 17.71 -10.36
C ARG A 249 20.39 17.89 -8.87
N ASN A 250 19.84 18.93 -8.24
CA ASN A 250 19.95 19.15 -6.80
C ASN A 250 19.30 18.02 -5.98
N HIS A 251 18.18 17.46 -6.44
CA HIS A 251 17.57 16.30 -5.77
C HIS A 251 18.47 15.07 -5.84
N VAL A 252 19.07 14.82 -7.01
CA VAL A 252 19.99 13.69 -7.21
C VAL A 252 21.24 13.82 -6.33
N GLN A 253 21.85 15.00 -6.29
CA GLN A 253 23.03 15.29 -5.46
C GLN A 253 22.74 15.08 -3.97
N ASN A 254 21.70 15.74 -3.44
CA ASN A 254 21.32 15.57 -2.04
C ASN A 254 21.00 14.10 -1.70
N LEU A 255 20.36 13.38 -2.62
CA LEU A 255 20.06 11.97 -2.44
C LEU A 255 21.35 11.15 -2.27
N VAL A 256 22.30 11.25 -3.21
CA VAL A 256 23.52 10.44 -3.17
C VAL A 256 24.42 10.82 -1.99
N GLU A 257 24.40 12.09 -1.57
CA GLU A 257 25.13 12.61 -0.40
C GLU A 257 24.52 12.20 0.95
N THR A 258 23.24 11.85 0.99
CA THR A 258 22.53 11.55 2.25
C THR A 258 22.24 10.06 2.48
N LEU A 259 22.11 9.26 1.41
CA LEU A 259 21.81 7.83 1.44
C LEU A 259 22.58 7.01 2.51
N SER A 260 21.93 6.11 3.26
CA SER A 260 22.64 5.34 4.30
C SER A 260 23.62 4.30 3.70
N PRO A 261 24.80 4.05 4.31
CA PRO A 261 25.69 2.94 3.90
C PRO A 261 25.07 1.55 4.05
N SER A 262 23.94 1.42 4.77
CA SER A 262 23.19 0.17 4.88
C SER A 262 22.46 -0.22 3.59
N VAL A 263 22.34 0.68 2.61
CA VAL A 263 21.62 0.40 1.37
C VAL A 263 22.38 -0.62 0.53
N THR A 264 21.70 -1.71 0.21
CA THR A 264 22.22 -2.82 -0.62
C THR A 264 21.50 -2.93 -1.96
N HIS A 265 20.26 -2.45 -2.07
CA HIS A 265 19.48 -2.47 -3.30
C HIS A 265 18.96 -1.08 -3.61
N LEU A 266 19.38 -0.51 -4.75
CA LEU A 266 19.05 0.86 -5.11
C LEU A 266 18.59 0.95 -6.56
N ASN A 267 17.48 1.66 -6.77
CA ASN A 267 17.01 2.04 -8.09
C ASN A 267 16.95 3.56 -8.22
N LEU A 268 17.87 4.10 -9.04
CA LEU A 268 18.01 5.51 -9.43
C LEU A 268 17.80 5.69 -10.94
N SER A 269 16.98 4.84 -11.56
CA SER A 269 16.70 4.96 -12.99
C SER A 269 15.78 6.14 -13.32
N GLY A 270 15.88 6.63 -14.57
CA GLY A 270 14.95 7.62 -15.13
C GLY A 270 15.38 9.08 -15.01
N TYR A 271 16.58 9.36 -14.49
CA TYR A 271 17.04 10.74 -14.28
C TYR A 271 17.80 11.37 -15.45
N ARG A 272 17.98 10.66 -16.57
CA ARG A 272 18.57 11.16 -17.84
C ARG A 272 19.76 12.11 -17.61
N ASP A 273 19.55 13.41 -17.77
CA ASP A 273 20.58 14.44 -17.74
C ASP A 273 20.90 14.99 -16.33
N SER A 274 20.16 14.53 -15.31
CA SER A 274 20.35 14.94 -13.91
C SER A 274 21.36 14.07 -13.15
N LEU A 275 21.57 12.82 -13.55
CA LEU A 275 22.53 11.90 -12.92
C LEU A 275 23.82 11.81 -13.73
N ALA A 276 24.92 12.31 -13.15
CA ALA A 276 26.25 12.33 -13.76
C ALA A 276 27.21 11.33 -13.10
N LEU A 277 28.40 11.17 -13.71
CA LEU A 277 29.44 10.27 -13.20
C LEU A 277 29.91 10.62 -11.77
N ASP A 278 29.98 11.91 -11.43
CA ASP A 278 30.40 12.33 -10.09
C ASP A 278 29.40 11.93 -9.01
N ASP A 279 28.10 11.94 -9.32
CA ASP A 279 27.06 11.44 -8.41
C ASP A 279 27.23 9.94 -8.15
N VAL A 280 27.59 9.17 -9.19
CA VAL A 280 27.89 7.73 -9.08
C VAL A 280 29.15 7.49 -8.23
N LYS A 281 30.17 8.37 -8.31
CA LYS A 281 31.36 8.28 -7.43
C LYS A 281 30.97 8.46 -5.97
N VAL A 282 30.22 9.51 -5.64
CA VAL A 282 29.72 9.78 -4.29
C VAL A 282 28.88 8.61 -3.78
N LEU A 283 27.97 8.09 -4.62
CA LEU A 283 27.13 6.95 -4.27
C LEU A 283 27.98 5.71 -3.92
N VAL A 284 28.97 5.37 -4.74
CA VAL A 284 29.85 4.21 -4.54
C VAL A 284 30.73 4.37 -3.31
N ASP A 285 31.20 5.59 -3.02
CA ASP A 285 31.95 5.89 -1.80
C ASP A 285 31.13 5.67 -0.54
N ARG A 286 29.85 6.07 -0.57
CA ARG A 286 28.97 6.01 0.60
C ARG A 286 28.30 4.65 0.77
N CYS A 287 28.04 3.92 -0.31
CA CYS A 287 27.34 2.64 -0.29
C CYS A 287 28.20 1.52 -0.91
N PRO A 288 29.32 1.13 -0.29
CA PRO A 288 30.26 0.15 -0.85
C PRO A 288 29.67 -1.27 -0.93
N ASP A 289 28.61 -1.54 -0.16
CA ASP A 289 27.99 -2.86 -0.02
C ASP A 289 26.79 -3.08 -0.96
N LEU A 290 26.60 -2.21 -1.96
CA LEU A 290 25.56 -2.38 -2.98
C LEU A 290 25.66 -3.74 -3.69
N GLN A 291 24.51 -4.42 -3.75
CA GLN A 291 24.29 -5.72 -4.40
C GLN A 291 23.44 -5.59 -5.65
N THR A 292 22.46 -4.69 -5.65
CA THR A 292 21.65 -4.36 -6.82
C THR A 292 21.67 -2.87 -7.06
N LEU A 293 22.05 -2.45 -8.26
CA LEU A 293 22.09 -1.05 -8.65
C LEU A 293 21.45 -0.89 -10.04
N ASP A 294 20.39 -0.12 -10.10
CA ASP A 294 19.70 0.21 -11.35
C ASP A 294 19.91 1.69 -11.67
N LEU A 295 20.65 1.96 -12.74
CA LEU A 295 20.98 3.28 -13.29
C LEU A 295 20.38 3.45 -14.70
N SER A 296 19.37 2.66 -15.05
CA SER A 296 18.75 2.72 -16.38
C SER A 296 18.29 4.14 -16.73
N ASP A 297 18.32 4.49 -18.01
CA ASP A 297 17.91 5.80 -18.52
C ASP A 297 18.74 6.96 -17.95
N SER A 298 20.00 6.71 -17.58
CA SER A 298 20.96 7.75 -17.20
C SER A 298 21.84 8.06 -18.42
N THR A 299 21.42 9.06 -19.18
CA THR A 299 21.98 9.40 -20.50
C THR A 299 23.40 9.95 -20.41
N LEU A 300 23.80 10.58 -19.30
CA LEU A 300 25.15 11.12 -19.13
C LEU A 300 26.20 10.08 -18.75
N LEU A 301 25.80 8.83 -18.47
CA LEU A 301 26.76 7.78 -18.12
C LEU A 301 27.43 7.21 -19.36
N THR A 302 28.76 7.11 -19.30
CA THR A 302 29.64 6.52 -20.30
C THR A 302 30.35 5.29 -19.71
N ALA A 303 31.21 4.65 -20.50
CA ALA A 303 32.06 3.54 -20.07
C ALA A 303 33.00 3.88 -18.89
N ASP A 304 33.30 5.17 -18.67
CA ASP A 304 34.13 5.62 -17.54
C ASP A 304 33.50 5.29 -16.18
N SER A 305 32.17 5.16 -16.13
CA SER A 305 31.44 4.71 -14.94
C SER A 305 31.89 3.32 -14.46
N PHE A 306 32.40 2.46 -15.35
CA PHE A 306 32.83 1.10 -15.00
C PHE A 306 34.06 1.10 -14.08
N LEU A 307 34.92 2.12 -14.20
CA LEU A 307 36.07 2.33 -13.33
C LEU A 307 35.66 2.62 -11.88
N VAL A 308 34.49 3.24 -11.71
CA VAL A 308 33.90 3.53 -10.39
C VAL A 308 33.13 2.31 -9.90
N LEU A 309 32.25 1.75 -10.73
CA LEU A 309 31.38 0.63 -10.38
C LEU A 309 32.14 -0.65 -9.98
N LYS A 310 33.34 -0.90 -10.54
CA LYS A 310 34.20 -2.03 -10.15
C LYS A 310 34.65 -2.01 -8.67
N ARG A 311 34.47 -0.89 -7.97
CA ARG A 311 34.76 -0.76 -6.54
C ARG A 311 33.70 -1.46 -5.69
N LEU A 312 32.48 -1.63 -6.21
CA LEU A 312 31.40 -2.37 -5.55
C LEU A 312 31.63 -3.88 -5.62
N LYS A 313 32.35 -4.43 -4.63
CA LYS A 313 32.77 -5.85 -4.62
C LYS A 313 31.64 -6.84 -4.37
N LYS A 314 30.49 -6.36 -3.90
CA LYS A 314 29.29 -7.16 -3.63
C LYS A 314 28.23 -7.00 -4.72
N LEU A 315 28.50 -6.27 -5.79
CA LEU A 315 27.51 -6.00 -6.84
C LEU A 315 27.17 -7.27 -7.61
N LEU A 316 25.92 -7.72 -7.52
CA LEU A 316 25.40 -8.91 -8.17
C LEU A 316 24.51 -8.58 -9.37
N HIS A 317 23.79 -7.45 -9.32
CA HIS A 317 22.88 -7.02 -10.37
C HIS A 317 23.11 -5.55 -10.71
N LEU A 318 23.41 -5.27 -11.98
CA LEU A 318 23.57 -3.93 -12.53
C LEU A 318 22.61 -3.76 -13.71
N SER A 319 21.85 -2.67 -13.72
CA SER A 319 21.08 -2.26 -14.91
C SER A 319 21.58 -0.92 -15.43
N LEU A 320 21.90 -0.90 -16.72
CA LEU A 320 22.34 0.25 -17.52
C LEU A 320 21.48 0.40 -18.78
N SER A 321 20.27 -0.15 -18.75
CA SER A 321 19.35 -0.11 -19.89
C SER A 321 19.14 1.32 -20.36
N ARG A 322 19.18 1.57 -21.67
CA ARG A 322 18.99 2.89 -22.28
C ARG A 322 20.01 3.98 -21.85
N CYS A 323 21.18 3.59 -21.33
CA CYS A 323 22.36 4.47 -21.24
C CYS A 323 23.06 4.61 -22.61
N TYR A 324 22.48 5.41 -23.52
CA TYR A 324 22.83 5.40 -24.96
C TYR A 324 24.29 5.74 -25.32
N HIS A 325 25.06 6.33 -24.41
CA HIS A 325 26.49 6.64 -24.62
C HIS A 325 27.44 5.50 -24.21
N ILE A 326 26.90 4.34 -23.82
CA ILE A 326 27.68 3.13 -23.53
C ILE A 326 27.65 2.22 -24.77
N HIS A 327 28.82 2.06 -25.39
CA HIS A 327 28.98 1.20 -26.56
C HIS A 327 29.19 -0.27 -26.19
N LEU A 328 28.79 -1.19 -27.09
CA LEU A 328 28.87 -2.64 -26.91
C LEU A 328 30.27 -3.14 -26.51
N ALA A 329 31.34 -2.62 -27.12
CA ALA A 329 32.70 -3.03 -26.81
C ALA A 329 33.06 -2.85 -25.32
N ALA A 330 32.57 -1.79 -24.69
CA ALA A 330 32.81 -1.54 -23.27
C ALA A 330 32.05 -2.53 -22.36
N LEU A 331 30.90 -3.05 -22.82
CA LEU A 331 30.11 -4.03 -22.05
C LEU A 331 30.83 -5.38 -21.93
N CYS A 332 31.60 -5.79 -22.95
CA CYS A 332 32.42 -7.01 -22.89
C CYS A 332 33.48 -6.93 -21.77
N ASP A 333 34.00 -5.74 -21.49
CA ASP A 333 34.99 -5.53 -20.43
C ASP A 333 34.36 -5.44 -19.03
N LEU A 334 33.11 -5.01 -18.93
CA LEU A 334 32.38 -4.85 -17.68
C LEU A 334 32.27 -6.17 -16.90
N GLY A 335 31.93 -7.27 -17.58
CA GLY A 335 31.82 -8.60 -16.95
C GLY A 335 33.14 -9.13 -16.40
N LYS A 336 34.27 -8.72 -17.00
CA LYS A 336 35.62 -9.03 -16.50
C LYS A 336 36.01 -8.12 -15.35
N ALA A 337 35.63 -6.84 -15.41
CA ALA A 337 35.95 -5.83 -14.39
C ALA A 337 35.21 -6.05 -13.06
N ILE A 338 34.00 -6.61 -13.10
CA ILE A 338 33.13 -6.84 -11.92
C ILE A 338 32.85 -8.34 -11.75
N PRO A 339 33.74 -9.12 -11.12
CA PRO A 339 33.63 -10.58 -11.06
C PRO A 339 32.46 -11.09 -10.18
N SER A 340 31.94 -10.26 -9.29
CA SER A 340 30.76 -10.57 -8.48
C SER A 340 29.46 -10.52 -9.28
N LEU A 341 29.44 -9.83 -10.43
CA LEU A 341 28.24 -9.59 -11.20
C LEU A 341 27.63 -10.91 -11.69
N ARG A 342 26.29 -10.99 -11.68
CA ARG A 342 25.49 -12.14 -12.09
C ARG A 342 24.38 -11.77 -13.05
N PHE A 343 23.81 -10.58 -12.91
CA PHE A 343 22.74 -10.07 -13.76
C PHE A 343 23.16 -8.73 -14.34
N LEU A 344 23.01 -8.58 -15.66
CA LEU A 344 23.30 -7.35 -16.38
C LEU A 344 22.13 -7.02 -17.30
N ASP A 345 21.44 -5.92 -17.05
CA ASP A 345 20.36 -5.46 -17.94
C ASP A 345 20.84 -4.24 -18.73
N VAL A 346 20.84 -4.38 -20.05
CA VAL A 346 21.32 -3.39 -21.05
C VAL A 346 20.30 -3.25 -22.19
N PHE A 347 19.02 -3.31 -21.85
CA PHE A 347 17.94 -3.19 -22.82
C PHE A 347 18.04 -1.86 -23.59
N GLY A 348 17.83 -1.92 -24.90
CA GLY A 348 17.89 -0.76 -25.79
C GLY A 348 19.31 -0.29 -26.17
N LEU A 349 20.37 -0.94 -25.66
CA LEU A 349 21.76 -0.66 -26.05
C LEU A 349 22.31 -1.61 -27.11
N VAL A 350 21.81 -2.85 -27.12
CA VAL A 350 22.33 -3.94 -27.94
C VAL A 350 21.22 -4.48 -28.83
N GLN A 351 21.50 -4.66 -30.12
CA GLN A 351 20.56 -5.30 -31.05
C GLN A 351 20.56 -6.83 -30.84
N ASP A 352 19.45 -7.50 -31.15
CA ASP A 352 19.27 -8.94 -30.87
C ASP A 352 20.40 -9.82 -31.45
N GLY A 353 20.92 -9.50 -32.65
CA GLY A 353 22.01 -10.25 -33.26
C GLY A 353 23.36 -10.12 -32.53
N GLN A 354 23.59 -9.02 -31.80
CA GLN A 354 24.81 -8.78 -31.02
C GLN A 354 24.69 -9.26 -29.58
N LEU A 355 23.46 -9.46 -29.09
CA LEU A 355 23.19 -9.92 -27.73
C LEU A 355 23.72 -11.34 -27.50
N ALA A 356 23.58 -12.23 -28.49
CA ALA A 356 24.10 -13.59 -28.42
C ALA A 356 25.63 -13.60 -28.24
N ALA A 357 26.35 -12.80 -29.02
CA ALA A 357 27.81 -12.68 -28.89
C ALA A 357 28.23 -12.16 -27.50
N LEU A 358 27.49 -11.19 -26.95
CA LEU A 358 27.77 -10.68 -25.60
C LEU A 358 27.49 -11.73 -24.51
N GLN A 359 26.46 -12.55 -24.69
CA GLN A 359 26.15 -13.67 -23.79
C GLN A 359 27.22 -14.77 -23.88
N ASP A 360 27.72 -15.08 -25.07
CA ASP A 360 28.80 -16.04 -25.30
C ASP A 360 30.13 -15.59 -24.69
N ASP A 361 30.45 -14.29 -24.79
CA ASP A 361 31.64 -13.68 -24.17
C ASP A 361 31.58 -13.68 -22.63
N SER A 362 30.37 -13.72 -22.05
CA SER A 362 30.14 -13.62 -20.61
C SER A 362 29.12 -14.65 -20.10
N PRO A 363 29.42 -15.96 -20.19
CA PRO A 363 28.45 -17.03 -19.90
C PRO A 363 28.02 -17.10 -18.42
N ARG A 364 28.76 -16.43 -17.54
CA ARG A 364 28.42 -16.30 -16.10
C ARG A 364 27.34 -15.26 -15.83
N LEU A 365 27.09 -14.36 -16.78
CA LEU A 365 26.14 -13.26 -16.65
C LEU A 365 24.82 -13.63 -17.32
N ALA A 366 23.74 -13.53 -16.56
CA ALA A 366 22.40 -13.50 -17.11
C ALA A 366 22.13 -12.09 -17.66
N ILE A 367 22.26 -11.92 -18.97
CA ILE A 367 22.08 -10.63 -19.65
C ILE A 367 20.63 -10.47 -20.11
N ASN A 368 20.01 -9.32 -19.79
CA ASN A 368 18.62 -8.98 -20.15
C ASN A 368 17.60 -10.01 -19.64
N ALA A 369 17.89 -10.66 -18.51
CA ALA A 369 17.01 -11.67 -17.91
C ALA A 369 15.90 -11.05 -17.03
N ARG A 370 16.02 -9.76 -16.66
CA ARG A 370 15.13 -9.10 -15.70
C ARG A 370 14.61 -7.77 -16.25
N PRO A 371 13.53 -7.78 -17.06
CA PRO A 371 12.99 -6.54 -17.63
C PRO A 371 12.37 -5.60 -16.59
N PHE A 372 12.08 -6.08 -15.38
CA PHE A 372 11.48 -5.29 -14.31
C PHE A 372 12.36 -5.30 -13.06
N SER A 373 12.57 -4.12 -12.49
CA SER A 373 13.28 -3.97 -11.21
C SER A 373 12.46 -4.54 -10.05
N ALA A 374 13.10 -5.35 -9.21
CA ALA A 374 12.51 -5.91 -7.98
C ALA A 374 12.74 -5.03 -6.74
N VAL A 375 13.57 -3.97 -6.85
CA VAL A 375 14.02 -3.17 -5.71
C VAL A 375 12.84 -2.54 -4.97
N ALA A 376 12.72 -2.85 -3.68
CA ALA A 376 11.70 -2.35 -2.77
C ALA A 376 10.23 -2.58 -3.21
N ARG A 377 9.97 -3.37 -4.26
CA ARG A 377 8.60 -3.62 -4.74
C ARG A 377 7.85 -4.55 -3.78
N PRO A 378 6.60 -4.23 -3.40
CA PRO A 378 5.77 -5.10 -2.58
C PRO A 378 5.56 -6.48 -3.22
N THR A 379 5.38 -6.52 -4.53
CA THR A 379 5.16 -7.75 -5.31
C THR A 379 6.06 -7.70 -6.56
N PRO A 380 7.31 -8.20 -6.49
CA PRO A 380 8.22 -8.22 -7.63
C PRO A 380 7.69 -9.09 -8.78
N ALA A 381 7.95 -8.68 -10.02
CA ALA A 381 7.63 -9.48 -11.21
C ALA A 381 8.40 -10.82 -11.19
N GLY A 382 7.73 -11.91 -11.53
CA GLY A 382 8.32 -13.26 -11.52
C GLY A 382 8.38 -13.95 -10.15
N ALA A 383 7.81 -13.36 -9.10
CA ALA A 383 7.62 -14.06 -7.83
C ALA A 383 6.72 -15.30 -8.04
N ALA A 384 7.09 -16.45 -7.45
CA ALA A 384 6.38 -17.73 -7.65
C ALA A 384 4.90 -17.72 -7.24
N GLN A 385 4.46 -16.74 -6.43
CA GLN A 385 3.06 -16.49 -6.06
C GLN A 385 2.78 -14.98 -5.94
N PRO A 386 2.63 -14.25 -7.06
CA PRO A 386 2.46 -12.80 -7.05
C PRO A 386 1.11 -12.41 -6.44
N ASP A 387 0.06 -13.20 -6.68
CA ASP A 387 -1.32 -12.89 -6.29
C ASP A 387 -1.60 -13.09 -4.78
N ARG A 388 -0.58 -13.48 -4.01
CA ARG A 388 -0.79 -13.97 -2.65
C ARG A 388 0.10 -13.38 -1.59
N THR A 389 1.15 -12.67 -1.97
CA THR A 389 2.20 -12.25 -1.05
C THR A 389 2.56 -10.78 -1.18
N MET A 390 2.86 -10.16 -0.05
CA MET A 390 3.39 -8.80 0.06
C MET A 390 4.75 -8.91 0.74
N TRP A 391 5.82 -8.49 0.04
CA TRP A 391 7.22 -8.68 0.41
C TRP A 391 7.51 -10.12 0.87
N GLY A 392 7.07 -11.09 0.06
CA GLY A 392 7.26 -12.52 0.29
C GLY A 392 6.41 -13.13 1.42
N ARG A 393 5.48 -12.36 2.01
CA ARG A 393 4.62 -12.84 3.11
C ARG A 393 3.15 -12.83 2.71
N GLY A 394 2.44 -13.91 2.99
CA GLY A 394 0.99 -13.98 2.79
C GLY A 394 0.22 -13.04 3.74
N CYS A 395 -0.91 -12.52 3.25
CA CYS A 395 -1.93 -11.88 4.08
C CYS A 395 -2.96 -12.91 4.55
N ARG A 396 -3.33 -12.86 5.84
CA ARG A 396 -4.32 -13.75 6.45
C ARG A 396 -5.72 -13.45 5.91
N LEU A 397 -6.14 -12.19 6.02
CA LEU A 397 -7.46 -11.75 5.60
C LEU A 397 -7.37 -11.19 4.19
N LYS A 398 -8.25 -11.66 3.31
CA LYS A 398 -8.28 -11.24 1.90
C LYS A 398 -9.70 -11.06 1.44
N VAL A 399 -9.90 -10.08 0.57
CA VAL A 399 -11.13 -9.92 -0.19
C VAL A 399 -11.08 -10.92 -1.35
N ARG A 400 -11.53 -12.16 -1.11
CA ARG A 400 -11.79 -13.08 -2.23
C ARG A 400 -13.10 -12.68 -2.90
N PHE A 401 -13.06 -12.55 -4.22
CA PHE A 401 -14.24 -12.73 -5.06
C PHE A 401 -14.37 -14.21 -5.40
#